data_AF-A0A2N3TC91-F1
#
_entry.id   AF-A0A2N3TC91-F1
#
_cell.length_a   1.000
_cell.length_b   1.000
_cell.length_c   1.000
_cell.angle_alpha   90.00
_cell.angle_beta   90.00
_cell.angle_gamma   90.00
#
_symmetry.space_group_name_H-M   'P 1'
#
loop_
_entity.id
_entity.type
_entity.pdbx_description
1 polymer ?
#
loop_
_entity_poly.entity_id
_entity_poly.type
_entity_poly.pdbx_seq_one_letter_code
_entity_poly.pdbx_strand_id
1 'polypeptide(L)'
;MKKINITYLLTYFAFLIVICVAIFFDKWLLIYVKPIVPVSLILLYQRFAKKTNFLFPLSMLVIAVTDVFVYLDFMKYFSVIAILIASFYTLCLLLLKDFISIQEIKLNKLISPPAIVGVLLIGYLIFAITGLVLPKIINSIESIILIILSLLLFVTVCFFIYVANRYEKSIYLFIASCCTLFVDAFLAINELYYYSRSFTTLINIVEIAGIYFFTIFLVETKLVKKERLKDKYL
;
A
#
# COMPACT_ATOMS: atom_id res chain seq x y z
N MET A 1 22.79 17.85 16.32
CA MET A 1 21.96 16.61 16.24
C MET A 1 20.49 17.01 16.11
N LYS A 2 19.82 16.69 14.99
CA LYS A 2 18.37 16.93 14.86
C LYS A 2 17.64 16.12 15.94
N LYS A 3 16.83 16.76 16.79
CA LYS A 3 15.96 16.07 17.76
C LYS A 3 15.08 15.09 16.98
N ILE A 4 15.36 13.79 17.09
CA ILE A 4 14.48 12.75 16.57
C ILE A 4 13.15 12.91 17.30
N ASN A 5 12.08 13.12 16.55
CA ASN A 5 10.78 13.37 17.14
C ASN A 5 10.19 12.04 17.67
N ILE A 6 9.70 12.06 18.90
CA ILE A 6 9.23 10.87 19.65
C ILE A 6 8.19 10.06 18.84
N THR A 7 7.34 10.70 18.04
CA THR A 7 6.32 9.97 17.27
C THR A 7 6.91 9.14 16.11
N TYR A 8 7.99 9.60 15.47
CA TYR A 8 8.70 8.78 14.48
C TYR A 8 9.38 7.59 15.16
N LEU A 9 10.00 7.83 16.32
CA LEU A 9 10.61 6.76 17.12
C LEU A 9 9.58 5.68 17.49
N LEU A 10 8.39 6.08 17.92
CA LEU A 10 7.29 5.16 18.27
C LEU A 10 6.84 4.33 17.06
N THR A 11 6.76 4.95 15.88
CA THR A 11 6.42 4.25 14.63
C THR A 11 7.48 3.22 14.26
N TYR A 12 8.77 3.57 14.34
CA TYR A 12 9.85 2.62 14.08
C TYR A 12 9.90 1.49 15.10
N PHE A 13 9.59 1.78 16.36
CA PHE A 13 9.52 0.77 17.40
C PHE A 13 8.36 -0.19 17.16
N ALA A 14 7.17 0.30 16.80
CA ALA A 14 6.03 -0.52 16.42
C ALA A 14 6.38 -1.45 15.24
N PHE A 15 7.06 -0.91 14.22
CA PHE A 15 7.53 -1.71 13.09
C PHE A 15 8.49 -2.83 13.51
N LEU A 16 9.48 -2.50 14.35
CA LEU A 16 10.46 -3.47 14.84
C LEU A 16 9.78 -4.61 15.62
N ILE A 17 8.80 -4.29 16.48
CA ILE A 17 8.04 -5.31 17.22
C ILE A 17 7.33 -6.25 16.25
N VAL A 18 6.60 -5.74 15.24
CA VAL A 18 5.90 -6.59 14.27
C VAL A 18 6.88 -7.50 13.52
N ILE A 19 8.03 -6.97 13.09
CA ILE A 19 9.05 -7.79 12.40
C ILE A 19 9.60 -8.88 13.33
N CYS A 20 9.95 -8.54 14.56
CA CYS A 20 10.45 -9.53 15.53
C CYS A 20 9.42 -10.64 15.77
N VAL A 21 8.14 -10.28 15.91
CA VAL A 21 7.07 -11.27 16.06
C VAL A 21 6.93 -12.12 14.81
N ALA A 22 6.98 -11.54 13.61
CA ALA A 22 6.88 -12.28 12.36
C ALA A 22 8.04 -13.27 12.12
N ILE A 23 9.27 -12.93 12.57
CA ILE A 23 10.45 -13.77 12.40
C ILE A 23 10.50 -14.90 13.44
N PHE A 24 10.28 -14.58 14.71
CA PHE A 24 10.59 -15.49 15.81
C PHE A 24 9.38 -16.25 16.35
N PHE A 25 8.17 -15.71 16.21
CA PHE A 25 6.97 -16.23 16.87
C PHE A 25 5.94 -16.77 15.87
N ASP A 26 4.88 -17.36 16.40
CA ASP A 26 3.79 -17.91 15.61
C ASP A 26 2.84 -16.81 15.10
N LYS A 27 2.22 -17.07 13.94
CA LYS A 27 1.36 -16.11 13.25
C LYS A 27 0.22 -15.57 14.12
N TRP A 28 -0.27 -16.38 15.07
CA TRP A 28 -1.40 -16.00 15.93
C TRP A 28 -1.11 -14.76 16.75
N LEU A 29 0.17 -14.51 17.10
CA LEU A 29 0.55 -13.28 17.80
C LEU A 29 0.46 -12.05 16.90
N LEU A 30 0.55 -12.19 15.58
CA LEU A 30 0.44 -11.07 14.64
C LEU A 30 -0.95 -10.42 14.67
N ILE A 31 -1.99 -11.16 15.06
CA ILE A 31 -3.35 -10.63 15.24
C ILE A 31 -3.35 -9.45 16.22
N TYR A 32 -2.56 -9.54 17.29
CA TYR A 32 -2.51 -8.52 18.35
C TYR A 32 -1.48 -7.43 18.06
N VAL A 33 -0.37 -7.81 17.43
CA VAL A 33 0.80 -6.93 17.30
C VAL A 33 0.72 -6.08 16.03
N LYS A 34 0.19 -6.61 14.93
CA LYS A 34 0.13 -5.90 13.65
C LYS A 34 -0.73 -4.62 13.69
N PRO A 35 -1.90 -4.59 14.38
CA PRO A 35 -2.68 -3.36 14.53
C PRO A 35 -1.96 -2.19 15.20
N ILE A 36 -0.87 -2.45 15.94
CA ILE A 36 -0.06 -1.41 16.58
C ILE A 36 0.56 -0.47 15.52
N VAL A 37 0.92 -0.99 14.34
CA VAL A 37 1.52 -0.17 13.27
C VAL A 37 0.54 0.84 12.70
N PRO A 38 -0.66 0.46 12.21
CA PRO A 38 -1.67 1.44 11.79
C PRO A 38 -1.98 2.47 12.88
N VAL A 39 -2.11 2.07 14.14
CA VAL A 39 -2.33 3.00 15.27
C VAL A 39 -1.18 4.00 15.41
N SER A 40 0.08 3.54 15.31
CA SER A 40 1.25 4.44 15.36
C SER A 40 1.28 5.43 14.19
N LEU A 41 0.86 5.00 12.99
CA LEU A 41 0.79 5.85 11.80
C LEU A 41 -0.35 6.87 11.90
N ILE A 42 -1.47 6.55 12.54
CA ILE A 42 -2.53 7.51 12.87
C ILE A 42 -1.96 8.64 13.73
N LEU A 43 -1.22 8.31 14.78
CA LEU A 43 -0.59 9.30 15.67
C LEU A 43 0.43 10.17 14.93
N LEU A 44 1.23 9.56 14.04
CA LEU A 44 2.17 10.29 13.18
C LEU A 44 1.43 11.26 12.27
N TYR A 45 0.38 10.81 11.59
CA TYR A 45 -0.41 11.64 10.69
C TYR A 45 -1.07 12.81 11.44
N GLN A 46 -1.72 12.56 12.57
CA GLN A 46 -2.39 13.62 13.34
C GLN A 46 -1.41 14.71 13.81
N ARG A 47 -0.17 14.33 14.13
CA ARG A 47 0.83 15.28 14.64
C ARG A 47 1.44 16.16 13.55
N PHE A 48 1.62 15.63 12.35
CA PHE A 48 2.42 16.29 11.31
C PHE A 48 1.62 16.69 10.05
N ALA A 49 0.41 16.16 9.86
CA ALA A 49 -0.42 16.54 8.72
C ALA A 49 -0.84 18.02 8.85
N LYS A 50 -0.69 18.78 7.76
CA LYS A 50 -1.09 20.19 7.71
C LYS A 50 -2.61 20.39 7.82
N LYS A 51 -3.38 19.42 7.30
CA LYS A 51 -4.84 19.36 7.39
C LYS A 51 -5.21 17.93 7.72
N THR A 52 -5.84 17.74 8.87
CA THR A 52 -6.27 16.43 9.33
C THR A 52 -7.51 16.00 8.55
N ASN A 53 -7.38 14.96 7.74
CA ASN A 53 -8.52 14.33 7.07
C ASN A 53 -8.90 13.05 7.82
N PHE A 54 -10.16 12.94 8.25
CA PHE A 54 -10.69 11.77 8.95
C PHE A 54 -10.61 10.48 8.11
N LEU A 55 -10.55 10.59 6.78
CA LEU A 55 -10.40 9.45 5.88
C LEU A 55 -9.11 8.67 6.11
N PHE A 56 -8.03 9.32 6.59
CA PHE A 56 -6.76 8.63 6.84
C PHE A 56 -6.80 7.73 8.07
N PRO A 57 -7.22 8.20 9.26
CA PRO A 57 -7.45 7.28 10.38
C PRO A 57 -8.41 6.15 10.05
N LEU A 58 -9.46 6.44 9.28
CA LEU A 58 -10.41 5.43 8.83
C LEU A 58 -9.73 4.35 7.96
N SER A 59 -8.90 4.72 6.98
CA SER A 59 -8.19 3.73 6.15
C SER A 59 -7.21 2.88 6.96
N MET A 60 -6.52 3.48 7.93
CA MET A 60 -5.63 2.77 8.85
C MET A 60 -6.38 1.77 9.74
N LEU A 61 -7.59 2.10 10.19
CA LEU A 61 -8.43 1.16 10.92
C LEU A 61 -8.93 0.02 10.03
N VAL A 62 -9.32 0.31 8.79
CA VAL A 62 -9.75 -0.72 7.83
C VAL A 62 -8.65 -1.74 7.60
N ILE A 63 -7.40 -1.31 7.33
CA ILE A 63 -6.30 -2.25 7.12
C ILE A 63 -5.96 -3.05 8.40
N ALA A 64 -6.04 -2.42 9.57
CA ALA A 64 -5.83 -3.12 10.84
C ALA A 64 -6.88 -4.24 11.06
N VAL A 65 -8.13 -4.01 10.68
CA VAL A 65 -9.20 -5.01 10.74
C VAL A 65 -8.99 -6.10 9.68
N THR A 66 -8.59 -5.73 8.46
CA THR A 66 -8.22 -6.69 7.41
C THR A 66 -7.18 -7.68 7.91
N ASP A 67 -6.12 -7.18 8.55
CA ASP A 67 -5.03 -7.98 9.10
C ASP A 67 -5.49 -9.02 10.12
N VAL A 68 -6.41 -8.63 11.00
CA VAL A 68 -7.00 -9.55 11.97
C VAL A 68 -7.72 -10.69 11.26
N PHE A 69 -8.54 -10.40 10.24
CA PHE A 69 -9.25 -11.44 9.49
C PHE A 69 -8.32 -12.36 8.70
N VAL A 70 -7.26 -11.80 8.10
CA VAL A 70 -6.24 -12.57 7.37
C VAL A 70 -5.60 -13.64 8.27
N TYR A 71 -5.22 -13.28 9.50
CA TYR A 71 -4.55 -14.23 10.40
C TYR A 71 -5.50 -15.14 11.17
N LEU A 72 -6.77 -14.76 11.33
CA LEU A 72 -7.79 -15.63 11.94
C LEU A 72 -8.08 -16.84 11.04
N ASP A 73 -8.55 -16.59 9.82
CA ASP A 73 -8.82 -17.63 8.83
C ASP A 73 -9.03 -16.99 7.45
N PHE A 74 -7.95 -16.92 6.67
CA PHE A 74 -7.96 -16.29 5.34
C PHE A 74 -9.01 -16.89 4.40
N MET A 75 -9.16 -18.22 4.40
CA MET A 75 -10.08 -18.93 3.51
C MET A 75 -11.54 -18.67 3.89
N LYS A 76 -11.87 -18.80 5.18
CA LYS A 76 -13.22 -18.60 5.68
C LYS A 76 -13.70 -17.16 5.50
N TYR A 77 -12.82 -16.18 5.71
CA TYR A 77 -13.17 -14.76 5.67
C TYR A 77 -12.79 -14.07 4.36
N PHE A 78 -12.42 -14.82 3.32
CA PHE A 78 -11.88 -14.26 2.07
C PHE A 78 -12.75 -13.15 1.46
N SER A 79 -14.06 -13.33 1.38
CA SER A 79 -14.96 -12.31 0.83
C SER A 79 -15.03 -11.05 1.69
N VAL A 80 -14.96 -11.18 3.03
CA VAL A 80 -14.90 -10.04 3.95
C VAL A 80 -13.57 -9.30 3.78
N ILE A 81 -12.46 -10.04 3.72
CA ILE A 81 -11.12 -9.50 3.46
C ILE A 81 -11.11 -8.72 2.14
N ALA A 82 -11.70 -9.25 1.08
CA ALA A 82 -11.79 -8.59 -0.22
C ALA A 82 -12.53 -7.25 -0.16
N ILE A 83 -13.67 -7.19 0.53
CA ILE A 83 -14.44 -5.96 0.73
C ILE A 83 -13.62 -4.93 1.53
N LEU A 84 -12.91 -5.36 2.57
CA LEU A 84 -12.08 -4.49 3.39
C LEU A 84 -10.88 -3.94 2.60
N ILE A 85 -10.18 -4.79 1.83
CA ILE A 85 -9.08 -4.37 0.94
C ILE A 85 -9.58 -3.36 -0.10
N ALA A 86 -10.71 -3.63 -0.76
CA ALA A 86 -11.28 -2.72 -1.74
C ALA A 86 -11.72 -1.39 -1.10
N SER A 87 -12.26 -1.45 0.12
CA SER A 87 -12.61 -0.25 0.90
C SER A 87 -11.37 0.56 1.28
N PHE A 88 -10.29 -0.10 1.70
CA PHE A 88 -9.00 0.53 1.98
C PHE A 88 -8.47 1.28 0.76
N TYR A 89 -8.40 0.63 -0.41
CA TYR A 89 -7.94 1.27 -1.64
C TYR A 89 -8.83 2.44 -2.06
N THR A 90 -10.15 2.30 -1.91
CA THR A 90 -11.10 3.38 -2.20
C THR A 90 -10.87 4.60 -1.28
N LEU A 91 -10.65 4.38 0.02
CA LEU A 91 -10.32 5.46 0.95
C LEU A 91 -8.99 6.14 0.60
N CYS A 92 -7.97 5.35 0.24
CA CYS A 92 -6.68 5.85 -0.22
C CYS A 92 -6.81 6.69 -1.50
N LEU A 93 -7.65 6.28 -2.45
CA LEU A 93 -7.97 7.05 -3.64
C LEU A 93 -8.65 8.38 -3.33
N LEU A 94 -9.62 8.38 -2.41
CA LEU A 94 -10.30 9.60 -1.96
C LEU A 94 -9.34 10.56 -1.26
N LEU A 95 -8.34 10.06 -0.52
CA LEU A 95 -7.27 10.87 0.05
C LEU A 95 -6.36 11.49 -1.02
N LEU A 96 -6.17 10.79 -2.14
CA LEU A 96 -5.33 11.26 -3.24
C LEU A 96 -6.04 12.21 -4.21
N LYS A 97 -7.37 12.36 -4.13
CA LYS A 97 -8.17 13.15 -5.08
C LYS A 97 -7.65 14.59 -5.28
N ASP A 98 -7.23 15.25 -4.20
CA ASP A 98 -6.77 16.64 -4.22
C ASP A 98 -5.36 16.78 -4.83
N PHE A 99 -4.65 15.66 -5.00
CA PHE A 99 -3.32 15.61 -5.59
C PHE A 99 -3.36 15.39 -7.11
N ILE A 100 -4.50 14.94 -7.65
CA ILE A 100 -4.70 14.70 -9.08
C ILE A 100 -5.01 16.02 -9.77
N SER A 101 -4.17 16.43 -10.71
CA SER A 101 -4.50 17.49 -11.68
C SER A 101 -4.44 16.92 -13.08
N ILE A 102 -5.61 16.82 -13.71
CA ILE A 102 -5.79 16.21 -15.03
C ILE A 102 -5.12 17.07 -16.13
N GLN A 103 -4.95 18.37 -15.88
CA GLN A 103 -4.52 19.36 -16.89
C GLN A 103 -3.04 19.29 -17.28
N GLU A 104 -2.18 18.60 -16.52
CA GLU A 104 -0.73 18.56 -16.75
C GLU A 104 -0.21 17.17 -17.14
N ILE A 105 -1.11 16.24 -17.48
CA ILE A 105 -0.74 14.87 -17.87
C ILE A 105 -0.06 14.90 -19.23
N LYS A 106 1.27 14.73 -19.23
CA LYS A 106 2.04 14.50 -20.45
C LYS A 106 1.84 13.05 -20.89
N LEU A 107 0.77 12.77 -21.64
CA LEU A 107 0.45 11.44 -22.20
C LEU A 107 1.65 10.81 -22.92
N ASN A 108 2.47 11.62 -23.58
CA ASN A 108 3.68 11.17 -24.29
C ASN A 108 4.75 10.55 -23.38
N LYS A 109 4.75 10.83 -22.07
CA LYS A 109 5.66 10.17 -21.10
C LYS A 109 5.12 8.84 -20.59
N LEU A 110 3.81 8.61 -20.69
CA LEU A 110 3.17 7.37 -20.26
C LEU A 110 3.39 6.23 -21.26
N ILE A 111 3.54 6.56 -22.55
CA ILE A 111 3.78 5.61 -23.65
C ILE A 111 5.29 5.53 -23.93
N SER A 112 6.10 5.27 -22.90
CA SER A 112 7.51 4.95 -23.10
C SER A 112 7.70 3.43 -23.17
N PRO A 113 8.65 2.91 -23.97
CA PRO A 113 8.87 1.47 -24.08
C PRO A 113 9.06 0.76 -22.72
N PRO A 114 9.81 1.30 -21.74
CA PRO A 114 9.91 0.70 -20.41
C PRO A 114 8.57 0.64 -19.65
N ALA A 115 7.73 1.67 -19.80
CA ALA A 115 6.40 1.69 -19.17
C ALA A 115 5.48 0.62 -19.76
N ILE A 116 5.51 0.41 -21.08
CA ILE A 116 4.74 -0.63 -21.77
C ILE A 116 5.16 -2.02 -21.28
N VAL A 117 6.48 -2.27 -21.21
CA VAL A 117 7.01 -3.54 -20.67
C VAL A 117 6.56 -3.75 -19.23
N GLY A 118 6.61 -2.70 -18.40
CA GLY A 118 6.13 -2.76 -17.01
C GLY A 118 4.65 -3.14 -16.92
N VAL A 119 3.77 -2.51 -17.71
CA VAL A 119 2.34 -2.83 -17.75
C VAL A 119 2.10 -4.27 -18.20
N LEU A 120 2.82 -4.75 -19.22
CA LEU A 120 2.71 -6.14 -19.69
C LEU A 120 3.15 -7.13 -18.61
N LEU A 121 4.25 -6.85 -17.89
CA LEU A 121 4.72 -7.69 -16.79
C LEU A 121 3.74 -7.72 -15.61
N ILE A 122 3.16 -6.58 -15.24
CA ILE A 122 2.12 -6.52 -14.19
C ILE A 122 0.88 -7.30 -14.65
N GLY A 123 0.44 -7.13 -15.89
CA GLY A 123 -0.69 -7.87 -16.46
C GLY A 123 -0.45 -9.38 -16.46
N TYR A 124 0.74 -9.82 -16.87
CA TYR A 124 1.15 -11.22 -16.81
C TYR A 124 1.18 -11.76 -15.38
N LEU A 125 1.72 -10.98 -14.43
CA LEU A 125 1.74 -11.37 -13.03
C LEU A 125 0.33 -11.56 -12.47
N ILE A 126 -0.58 -10.63 -12.74
CA ILE A 126 -1.99 -10.75 -12.33
C ILE A 126 -2.62 -12.00 -12.93
N PHE A 127 -2.41 -12.25 -14.23
CA PHE A 127 -2.90 -13.45 -14.89
C PHE A 127 -2.36 -14.73 -14.25
N ALA A 128 -1.04 -14.83 -14.04
CA ALA A 128 -0.39 -16.00 -13.46
C ALA A 128 -0.86 -16.27 -12.02
N ILE A 129 -0.94 -15.24 -11.18
CA ILE A 129 -1.38 -15.37 -9.79
C ILE A 129 -2.87 -15.73 -9.75
N THR A 130 -3.71 -15.08 -10.55
CA THR A 130 -5.14 -15.40 -10.61
C THR A 130 -5.33 -16.84 -11.06
N GLY A 131 -4.62 -17.30 -12.09
CA GLY A 131 -4.68 -18.69 -12.55
C GLY A 131 -4.24 -19.69 -11.48
N LEU A 132 -3.26 -19.32 -10.65
CA LEU A 132 -2.83 -20.15 -9.53
C LEU A 132 -3.87 -20.15 -8.41
N VAL A 133 -4.43 -19.01 -8.04
CA VAL A 133 -5.28 -18.85 -6.85
C VAL A 133 -6.72 -19.30 -7.09
N LEU A 134 -7.26 -19.07 -8.30
CA LEU A 134 -8.67 -19.29 -8.66
C LEU A 134 -9.21 -20.68 -8.32
N PRO A 135 -8.50 -21.81 -8.54
CA PRO A 135 -9.00 -23.14 -8.19
C PRO A 135 -9.30 -23.33 -6.70
N LYS A 136 -8.63 -22.58 -5.81
CA LYS A 136 -8.83 -22.69 -4.35
C LYS A 136 -10.01 -21.85 -3.85
N ILE A 137 -10.37 -20.80 -4.58
CA ILE A 137 -11.40 -19.83 -4.19
C ILE A 137 -12.41 -19.60 -5.32
N ILE A 138 -12.77 -20.67 -6.03
CA ILE A 138 -13.65 -20.64 -7.20
C ILE A 138 -15.06 -20.12 -6.89
N ASN A 139 -15.49 -20.20 -5.63
CA ASN A 139 -16.78 -19.67 -5.19
C ASN A 139 -16.74 -18.15 -4.90
N SER A 140 -15.57 -17.52 -4.97
CA SER A 140 -15.34 -16.11 -4.59
C SER A 140 -14.71 -15.29 -5.72
N ILE A 141 -15.03 -15.63 -6.98
CA ILE A 141 -14.50 -14.93 -8.17
C ILE A 141 -14.78 -13.43 -8.12
N GLU A 142 -15.99 -13.04 -7.72
CA GLU A 142 -16.38 -11.64 -7.57
C GLU A 142 -15.47 -10.89 -6.60
N SER A 143 -15.09 -11.55 -5.49
CA SER A 143 -14.17 -11.00 -4.49
C SER A 143 -12.76 -10.79 -5.07
N ILE A 144 -12.27 -11.71 -5.92
CA ILE A 144 -10.98 -11.56 -6.60
C ILE A 144 -11.02 -10.37 -7.58
N ILE A 145 -12.06 -10.29 -8.41
CA ILE A 145 -12.23 -9.20 -9.38
C ILE A 145 -12.28 -7.85 -8.66
N LEU A 146 -12.99 -7.78 -7.53
CA LEU A 146 -13.09 -6.57 -6.72
C LEU A 146 -11.72 -6.10 -6.20
N ILE A 147 -10.90 -7.02 -5.67
CA ILE A 147 -9.53 -6.70 -5.22
C ILE A 147 -8.70 -6.21 -6.40
N ILE A 148 -8.69 -6.94 -7.52
CA ILE A 148 -7.88 -6.58 -8.70
C ILE A 148 -8.26 -5.20 -9.23
N LEU A 149 -9.56 -4.92 -9.40
CA LEU A 149 -10.02 -3.63 -9.94
C LEU A 149 -9.66 -2.47 -9.00
N SER A 150 -9.90 -2.63 -7.70
CA SER A 150 -9.59 -1.58 -6.70
C SER A 150 -8.09 -1.32 -6.59
N LEU A 151 -7.27 -2.37 -6.56
CA LEU A 151 -5.81 -2.30 -6.55
C LEU A 151 -5.27 -1.63 -7.83
N LEU A 152 -5.73 -2.05 -9.01
CA LEU A 152 -5.28 -1.47 -10.28
C LEU A 152 -5.64 0.01 -10.39
N LEU A 153 -6.83 0.42 -9.92
CA LEU A 153 -7.22 1.82 -9.88
C LEU A 153 -6.30 2.62 -8.95
N PHE A 154 -6.03 2.11 -7.74
CA PHE A 154 -5.09 2.73 -6.80
C PHE A 154 -3.68 2.88 -7.38
N VAL A 155 -3.13 1.81 -7.97
CA VAL A 155 -1.79 1.81 -8.58
C VAL A 155 -1.73 2.82 -9.72
N THR A 156 -2.77 2.86 -10.57
CA THR A 156 -2.85 3.77 -11.72
C THR A 156 -2.84 5.22 -11.27
N VAL A 157 -3.61 5.57 -10.23
CA VAL A 157 -3.61 6.93 -9.66
C VAL A 157 -2.27 7.30 -9.04
N CYS A 158 -1.65 6.39 -8.26
CA CYS A 158 -0.32 6.59 -7.70
C CYS A 158 0.73 6.84 -8.80
N PHE A 159 0.68 6.04 -9.88
CA PHE A 159 1.56 6.19 -11.03
C PHE A 159 1.34 7.52 -11.76
N PHE A 160 0.10 7.96 -11.93
CA PHE A 160 -0.19 9.28 -12.53
C PHE A 160 0.38 10.43 -11.71
N ILE A 161 0.22 10.39 -10.38
CA ILE A 161 0.78 11.43 -9.50
C ILE A 161 2.32 11.41 -9.55
N TYR A 162 2.92 10.22 -9.63
CA TYR A 162 4.36 10.06 -9.80
C TYR A 162 4.87 10.69 -11.10
N VAL A 163 4.29 10.32 -12.25
CA VAL A 163 4.71 10.80 -13.58
C VAL A 163 4.48 12.29 -13.76
N ALA A 164 3.42 12.84 -13.16
CA ALA A 164 3.18 14.29 -13.16
C ALA A 164 4.31 15.07 -12.48
N ASN A 165 5.05 14.43 -11.56
CA ASN A 165 6.23 14.98 -10.88
C ASN A 165 6.02 16.38 -10.26
N ARG A 166 4.80 16.67 -9.80
CA ARG A 166 4.40 17.95 -9.18
C ARG A 166 4.81 18.05 -7.72
N TYR A 167 5.13 16.92 -7.11
CA TYR A 167 5.33 16.76 -5.67
C TYR A 167 6.71 16.20 -5.37
N GLU A 168 7.44 16.79 -4.43
CA GLU A 168 8.82 16.37 -4.09
C GLU A 168 8.92 14.89 -3.67
N LYS A 169 7.83 14.34 -3.10
CA LYS A 169 7.77 12.97 -2.59
C LYS A 169 6.92 12.03 -3.46
N SER A 170 6.64 12.39 -4.71
CA SER A 170 5.80 11.57 -5.59
C SER A 170 6.32 10.13 -5.79
N ILE A 171 7.65 9.93 -5.70
CA ILE A 171 8.28 8.60 -5.73
C ILE A 171 7.81 7.69 -4.59
N TYR A 172 7.42 8.24 -3.44
CA TYR A 172 6.93 7.43 -2.32
C TYR A 172 5.55 6.82 -2.61
N LEU A 173 4.70 7.47 -3.41
CA LEU A 173 3.46 6.85 -3.87
C LEU A 173 3.72 5.71 -4.84
N PHE A 174 4.71 5.86 -5.72
CA PHE A 174 5.11 4.78 -6.61
C PHE A 174 5.61 3.57 -5.81
N ILE A 175 6.51 3.78 -4.85
CA ILE A 175 6.99 2.71 -3.95
C ILE A 175 5.81 2.08 -3.20
N ALA A 176 4.92 2.87 -2.62
CA ALA A 176 3.74 2.35 -1.92
C ALA A 176 2.86 1.48 -2.82
N SER A 177 2.63 1.89 -4.07
CA SER A 177 1.86 1.11 -5.04
C SER A 177 2.53 -0.21 -5.44
N CYS A 178 3.86 -0.23 -5.55
CA CYS A 178 4.61 -1.47 -5.77
C CYS A 178 4.53 -2.40 -4.56
N CYS A 179 4.61 -1.84 -3.34
CA CYS A 179 4.45 -2.61 -2.10
C CYS A 179 3.06 -3.25 -2.02
N THR A 180 1.98 -2.53 -2.35
CA THR A 180 0.62 -3.09 -2.31
C THR A 180 0.40 -4.19 -3.35
N LEU A 181 0.93 -4.00 -4.58
CA LEU A 181 0.92 -5.07 -5.59
C LEU A 181 1.62 -6.34 -5.09
N PHE A 182 2.78 -6.17 -4.46
CA PHE A 182 3.54 -7.29 -3.92
C PHE A 182 2.80 -7.99 -2.76
N VAL A 183 2.24 -7.22 -1.83
CA VAL A 183 1.52 -7.74 -0.66
C VAL A 183 0.31 -8.56 -1.08
N ASP A 184 -0.59 -8.01 -1.90
CA ASP A 184 -1.82 -8.70 -2.29
C ASP A 184 -1.52 -9.99 -3.07
N ALA A 185 -0.52 -9.94 -3.95
CA ALA A 185 -0.01 -11.08 -4.70
C ALA A 185 0.52 -12.19 -3.78
N PHE A 186 1.51 -11.85 -2.94
CA PHE A 186 2.20 -12.83 -2.11
C PHE A 186 1.34 -13.32 -0.95
N LEU A 187 0.43 -12.51 -0.44
CA LEU A 187 -0.50 -12.91 0.61
C LEU A 187 -1.41 -14.03 0.12
N ALA A 188 -2.02 -13.87 -1.06
CA ALA A 188 -2.86 -14.91 -1.65
C ALA A 188 -2.08 -16.21 -1.91
N ILE A 189 -0.86 -16.12 -2.43
CA ILE A 189 0.00 -17.30 -2.65
C ILE A 189 0.37 -17.98 -1.33
N ASN A 190 0.78 -17.19 -0.32
CA ASN A 190 1.26 -17.71 0.95
C ASN A 190 0.13 -18.42 1.72
N GLU A 191 -1.03 -17.79 1.87
CA GLU A 191 -2.13 -18.38 2.64
C GLU A 191 -2.80 -19.56 1.93
N LEU A 192 -2.74 -19.64 0.60
CA LEU A 192 -3.43 -20.70 -0.16
C LEU A 192 -2.56 -21.90 -0.53
N TYR A 193 -1.23 -21.74 -0.60
CA TYR A 193 -0.35 -22.76 -1.17
C TYR A 193 0.88 -23.11 -0.33
N TYR A 194 1.68 -22.12 0.07
CA TYR A 194 3.03 -22.38 0.57
C TYR A 194 3.18 -22.24 2.08
N TYR A 195 2.25 -21.52 2.73
CA TYR A 195 2.26 -21.11 4.12
C TYR A 195 3.65 -21.17 4.77
N SER A 196 4.51 -20.19 4.42
CA SER A 196 5.90 -20.14 4.83
C SER A 196 6.18 -18.92 5.68
N ARG A 197 6.86 -19.11 6.80
CA ARG A 197 7.25 -18.03 7.72
C ARG A 197 8.07 -16.94 7.02
N SER A 198 8.92 -17.33 6.07
CA SER A 198 9.72 -16.38 5.28
C SER A 198 8.86 -15.46 4.44
N PHE A 199 7.82 -16.00 3.78
CA PHE A 199 6.86 -15.19 3.02
C PHE A 199 6.01 -14.33 3.94
N THR A 200 5.51 -14.86 5.06
CA THR A 200 4.78 -14.06 6.06
C THR A 200 5.62 -12.87 6.54
N THR A 201 6.90 -13.08 6.84
CA THR A 201 7.80 -12.01 7.26
C THR A 201 7.97 -10.96 6.16
N LEU A 202 8.23 -11.40 4.93
CA LEU A 202 8.44 -10.50 3.79
C LEU A 202 7.19 -9.67 3.49
N ILE A 203 6.02 -10.29 3.50
CA ILE A 203 4.72 -9.61 3.30
C ILE A 203 4.55 -8.51 4.33
N ASN A 204 4.74 -8.81 5.62
CA ASN A 204 4.61 -7.82 6.70
C ASN A 204 5.59 -6.64 6.54
N ILE A 205 6.86 -6.91 6.18
CA ILE A 205 7.85 -5.85 5.96
C ILE A 205 7.41 -4.94 4.81
N VAL A 206 7.01 -5.52 3.69
CA VAL A 206 6.64 -4.78 2.48
C VAL A 206 5.36 -3.98 2.69
N GLU A 207 4.38 -4.54 3.40
CA GLU A 207 3.13 -3.87 3.75
C GLU A 207 3.37 -2.65 4.64
N ILE A 208 4.12 -2.83 5.73
CA ILE A 208 4.42 -1.72 6.65
C ILE A 208 5.21 -0.63 5.92
N ALA A 209 6.17 -1.00 5.07
CA ALA A 209 6.87 -0.06 4.23
C ALA A 209 5.92 0.70 3.29
N GLY A 210 5.01 0.00 2.62
CA GLY A 210 4.04 0.59 1.69
C GLY A 210 3.14 1.63 2.38
N ILE A 211 2.55 1.26 3.51
CA ILE A 211 1.66 2.15 4.28
C ILE A 211 2.46 3.33 4.89
N TYR A 212 3.70 3.09 5.34
CA TYR A 212 4.58 4.15 5.82
C TYR A 212 4.91 5.16 4.70
N PHE A 213 5.34 4.71 3.52
CA PHE A 213 5.64 5.61 2.40
C PHE A 213 4.41 6.40 1.94
N PHE A 214 3.24 5.77 1.91
CA PHE A 214 1.98 6.45 1.66
C PHE A 214 1.69 7.55 2.70
N THR A 215 1.89 7.24 3.99
CA THR A 215 1.70 8.20 5.08
C THR A 215 2.68 9.38 4.97
N ILE A 216 3.95 9.11 4.72
CA ILE A 216 4.98 10.15 4.57
C ILE A 216 4.72 11.04 3.36
N PHE A 217 4.17 10.49 2.28
CA PHE A 217 3.70 11.30 1.17
C PHE A 217 2.61 12.28 1.65
N LEU A 218 1.55 11.80 2.30
CA LEU A 218 0.45 12.66 2.74
C LEU A 218 0.87 13.74 3.75
N VAL A 219 1.81 13.41 4.63
CA VAL A 219 2.26 14.29 5.71
C VAL A 219 3.26 15.34 5.22
N GLU A 220 4.27 14.93 4.45
CA GLU A 220 5.45 15.76 4.18
C GLU A 220 5.48 16.34 2.76
N THR A 221 4.59 15.92 1.87
CA THR A 221 4.63 16.37 0.47
C THR A 221 4.44 17.88 0.32
N LYS A 222 5.17 18.45 -0.64
CA LYS A 222 5.13 19.85 -1.04
C LYS A 222 5.13 19.93 -2.55
N LEU A 223 4.48 20.96 -3.09
CA LEU A 223 4.54 21.28 -4.50
C LEU A 223 5.97 21.66 -4.87
N VAL A 224 6.48 21.07 -5.95
CA VAL A 224 7.77 21.46 -6.55
C VAL A 224 7.59 22.85 -7.14
N LYS A 225 8.32 23.85 -6.62
CA LYS A 225 8.31 25.21 -7.20
C LYS A 225 8.82 25.16 -8.65
N LYS A 226 8.09 25.80 -9.57
CA LYS A 226 8.37 25.79 -11.04
C LYS A 226 9.80 26.18 -11.42
N GLU A 227 10.51 26.95 -10.59
CA GLU A 227 11.91 27.37 -10.85
C GLU A 227 12.88 26.18 -10.90
N ARG A 228 12.72 25.14 -10.06
CA ARG A 228 13.61 23.95 -10.08
C ARG A 228 13.44 23.06 -11.32
N LEU A 229 12.36 23.21 -12.09
CA LEU A 229 12.13 22.42 -13.30
C LEU A 229 12.90 22.97 -14.51
N LYS A 230 13.33 24.24 -14.48
CA LYS A 230 14.17 24.83 -15.52
C LYS A 230 15.64 24.42 -15.38
N ASP A 231 16.14 24.31 -14.16
CA ASP A 231 17.56 24.02 -13.89
C ASP A 231 17.94 22.53 -13.98
N LYS A 232 16.96 21.62 -14.14
CA LYS A 232 17.23 20.18 -14.25
C LYS A 232 17.39 19.68 -15.71
N TYR A 233 17.29 20.61 -16.67
CA TYR A 233 17.39 20.34 -18.11
C TYR A 233 18.32 21.31 -18.84
N LEU A 234 19.11 22.11 -18.09
CA LEU A 234 20.26 22.87 -18.57
C LEU A 234 21.53 22.19 -18.06
#